data_AF-A0A817THW4-F1
#
_entry.id   AF-A0A817THW4-F1
#
_cell.length_a   1.000
_cell.length_b   1.000
_cell.length_c   1.000
_cell.angle_alpha   90.00
_cell.angle_beta   90.00
_cell.angle_gamma   90.00
#
_symmetry.space_group_name_H-M   'P 1'
#
loop_
_entity.id
_entity.type
_entity.pdbx_description
1 polymer ?
#
loop_
_entity_poly.entity_id
_entity_poly.type
_entity_poly.pdbx_seq_one_letter_code
_entity_poly.pdbx_strand_id
1 'polypeptide(L)'
;MAAKIQPYQQYLRNKVRAKSPSNEKILSGNDTITQSDVIWMPTYSKSKILQWPAILWIGLGTLVFLSLSIAAVIPIVVLTNKIQANDTTNTTSISTICPTTAITTTVTSSSLPDQCSNYITITDSTRSPDYSASSSCDNATFSTSSAWFRFTGSGGTLLASCPIEEYRCGTDFPGWYSGIYPSLAGAVTSGFVCYNAYGNLCYFTNWILITNCNGFYIYYLTQPLECNLRYCTI
;
A
#
# COMPACT_ATOMS: atom_id res chain seq x y z
N MET A 1 1.14 -43.14 -19.29
CA MET A 1 1.26 -42.74 -17.88
C MET A 1 0.86 -41.27 -17.78
N ALA A 2 -0.38 -40.97 -17.39
CA ALA A 2 -0.88 -39.60 -17.29
C ALA A 2 -0.73 -39.12 -15.84
N ALA A 3 0.14 -38.13 -15.62
CA ALA A 3 0.27 -37.46 -14.35
C ALA A 3 -1.01 -36.66 -14.08
N LYS A 4 -1.73 -37.00 -13.01
CA LYS A 4 -2.90 -36.25 -12.56
C LYS A 4 -2.44 -34.88 -12.07
N ILE A 5 -2.68 -33.84 -12.87
CA ILE A 5 -2.57 -32.44 -12.43
C ILE A 5 -3.68 -32.22 -11.41
N GLN A 6 -3.33 -32.02 -10.14
CA GLN A 6 -4.29 -31.56 -9.15
C GLN A 6 -4.64 -30.07 -9.41
N PRO A 7 -5.92 -29.68 -9.35
CA PRO A 7 -6.31 -28.29 -9.56
C PRO A 7 -5.74 -27.40 -8.45
N TYR A 8 -5.10 -26.31 -8.84
CA TYR A 8 -4.45 -25.28 -8.00
C TYR A 8 -5.32 -24.78 -6.83
N GLN A 9 -6.64 -24.79 -7.00
CA GLN A 9 -7.62 -24.46 -5.95
C GLN A 9 -7.53 -25.38 -4.70
N GLN A 10 -7.13 -26.65 -4.88
CA GLN A 10 -6.95 -27.58 -3.77
C GLN A 10 -5.66 -27.30 -2.97
N TYR A 11 -4.61 -26.82 -3.65
CA TYR A 11 -3.38 -26.35 -3.00
C TYR A 11 -3.64 -25.13 -2.11
N LEU A 12 -4.47 -24.18 -2.58
CA LEU A 12 -4.84 -22.98 -1.82
C LEU A 12 -5.64 -23.31 -0.54
N ARG A 13 -6.62 -24.22 -0.61
CA ARG A 13 -7.40 -24.64 0.58
C ARG A 13 -6.54 -25.24 1.69
N ASN A 14 -5.51 -26.00 1.33
CA ASN A 14 -4.63 -26.65 2.30
C ASN A 14 -3.72 -25.64 3.02
N LYS A 15 -3.38 -24.51 2.38
CA LYS A 15 -2.48 -23.49 2.94
C LYS A 15 -3.19 -22.53 3.90
N VAL A 16 -4.46 -22.19 3.63
CA VAL A 16 -5.30 -21.36 4.53
C VAL A 16 -5.51 -22.05 5.89
N ARG A 17 -5.60 -23.38 5.92
CA ARG A 17 -5.80 -24.15 7.16
C ARG A 17 -4.57 -24.17 8.08
N ALA A 18 -3.39 -23.83 7.58
CA ALA A 18 -2.12 -23.94 8.30
C ALA A 18 -1.65 -22.63 8.97
N LYS A 19 -2.42 -21.53 8.87
CA LYS A 19 -1.96 -20.22 9.38
C LYS A 19 -3.08 -19.40 10.01
N SER A 20 -3.63 -19.88 11.13
CA SER A 20 -4.34 -19.03 12.08
C SER A 20 -3.72 -19.21 13.46
N PRO A 21 -2.96 -18.22 13.97
CA PRO A 21 -2.66 -18.12 15.40
C PRO A 21 -3.98 -17.80 16.13
N SER A 22 -4.29 -18.52 17.20
CA SER A 22 -5.58 -18.52 17.90
C SER A 22 -5.75 -17.37 18.90
N ASN A 23 -5.12 -16.21 18.67
CA ASN A 23 -5.06 -15.16 19.68
C ASN A 23 -5.04 -13.70 19.17
N GLU A 24 -5.40 -13.42 17.92
CA GLU A 24 -5.66 -12.03 17.49
C GLU A 24 -7.12 -11.65 17.74
N LYS A 25 -7.34 -10.67 18.63
CA LYS A 25 -8.65 -10.09 18.89
C LYS A 25 -8.92 -9.03 17.82
N ILE A 26 -9.94 -9.26 16.97
CA ILE A 26 -10.39 -8.27 15.98
C ILE A 26 -11.11 -7.14 16.72
N LEU A 27 -10.59 -5.92 16.62
CA LEU A 27 -11.23 -4.71 17.14
C LEU A 27 -12.37 -4.29 16.20
N SER A 28 -13.50 -3.89 16.78
CA SER A 28 -14.68 -3.41 16.06
C SER A 28 -14.65 -1.88 15.91
N GLY A 29 -15.37 -1.34 14.93
CA GLY A 29 -15.31 0.09 14.53
C GLY A 29 -15.70 1.15 15.56
N ASN A 30 -15.94 0.78 16.82
CA ASN A 30 -16.18 1.69 17.94
C ASN A 30 -15.09 1.63 19.03
N ASP A 31 -14.03 0.85 18.83
CA ASP A 31 -12.93 0.76 19.80
C ASP A 31 -12.03 2.00 19.70
N THR A 32 -11.98 2.81 20.75
CA THR A 32 -11.05 3.94 20.85
C THR A 32 -9.63 3.43 21.08
N ILE A 33 -8.80 3.51 20.05
CA ILE A 33 -7.36 3.18 20.11
C ILE A 33 -6.64 4.29 20.87
N THR A 34 -6.06 3.97 22.02
CA THR A 34 -5.24 4.91 22.79
C THR A 34 -3.77 4.76 22.40
N GLN A 35 -2.95 5.79 22.64
CA GLN A 35 -1.53 5.79 22.22
C GLN A 35 -0.68 4.69 22.89
N SER A 36 -1.20 4.02 23.91
CA SER A 36 -0.61 2.82 24.52
C SER A 36 -0.91 1.49 23.78
N ASP A 37 -1.86 1.49 22.83
CA ASP A 37 -2.31 0.28 22.12
C ASP A 37 -1.53 0.04 20.80
N VAL A 38 -0.64 0.95 20.43
CA VAL A 38 0.27 0.80 19.28
C VAL A 38 1.53 0.08 19.74
N ILE A 39 1.66 -1.20 19.40
CA ILE A 39 2.90 -1.94 19.60
C ILE A 39 3.94 -1.38 18.63
N TRP A 40 4.92 -0.65 19.16
CA TRP A 40 6.14 -0.30 18.43
C TRP A 40 6.86 -1.61 18.06
N MET A 41 6.91 -1.93 16.76
CA MET A 41 7.86 -2.95 16.27
C MET A 41 9.27 -2.35 16.32
N PRO A 42 10.21 -2.91 17.10
CA PRO A 42 11.57 -2.40 17.11
C PRO A 42 12.25 -2.70 15.77
N THR A 43 12.92 -1.70 15.22
CA THR A 43 13.84 -1.84 14.10
C THR A 43 14.85 -2.95 14.42
N TYR A 44 14.89 -3.98 13.59
CA TYR A 44 15.81 -5.10 13.76
C TYR A 44 17.22 -4.69 13.30
N SER A 45 17.96 -4.04 14.20
CA SER A 45 19.41 -3.87 14.10
C SER A 45 20.08 -5.04 14.84
N LYS A 46 20.81 -5.88 14.10
CA LYS A 46 21.58 -6.99 14.67
C LYS A 46 22.82 -6.47 15.40
N SER A 47 22.83 -6.53 16.72
CA SER A 47 24.08 -6.65 17.48
C SER A 47 23.83 -7.25 18.87
N LYS A 48 24.61 -8.30 19.16
CA LYS A 48 24.73 -9.06 20.41
C LYS A 48 24.69 -8.17 21.67
N ILE A 49 24.07 -8.63 22.76
CA ILE A 49 24.67 -8.79 24.10
C ILE A 49 23.67 -9.48 25.05
N LEU A 50 24.26 -10.32 25.87
CA LEU A 50 23.77 -11.36 26.75
C LEU A 50 23.44 -10.80 28.15
N GLN A 51 22.44 -11.43 28.80
CA GLN A 51 22.14 -11.47 30.25
C GLN A 51 21.55 -10.23 30.97
N TRP A 52 20.36 -10.42 31.52
CA TRP A 52 19.77 -9.67 32.63
C TRP A 52 19.65 -10.61 33.85
N PRO A 53 19.85 -10.13 35.10
CA PRO A 53 19.21 -10.74 36.25
C PRO A 53 18.03 -9.89 36.76
N ALA A 54 17.00 -10.62 37.17
CA ALA A 54 15.79 -10.15 37.82
C ALA A 54 16.06 -9.53 39.21
N ILE A 55 15.24 -8.54 39.60
CA ILE A 55 15.02 -8.20 41.02
C ILE A 55 13.52 -7.89 41.25
N LEU A 56 12.90 -8.74 42.06
CA LEU A 56 11.60 -8.58 42.73
C LEU A 56 11.70 -7.56 43.86
N TRP A 57 10.66 -6.75 44.08
CA TRP A 57 10.26 -6.31 45.42
C TRP A 57 8.73 -6.24 45.55
N ILE A 58 8.25 -6.85 46.64
CA ILE A 58 6.88 -6.97 47.12
C ILE A 58 6.59 -5.77 48.03
N GLY A 59 5.36 -5.25 48.06
CA GLY A 59 4.98 -4.23 49.05
C GLY A 59 3.49 -3.91 49.09
N LEU A 60 2.80 -4.51 50.06
CA LEU A 60 1.40 -4.35 50.45
C LEU A 60 1.00 -2.92 50.85
N GLY A 61 -0.27 -2.56 50.66
CA GLY A 61 -0.86 -1.36 51.25
C GLY A 61 -2.35 -1.17 50.93
N THR A 62 -3.21 -1.94 51.58
CA THR A 62 -4.66 -1.67 51.68
C THR A 62 -4.91 -0.41 52.52
N LEU A 63 -5.87 0.45 52.15
CA LEU A 63 -6.90 0.97 53.07
C LEU A 63 -7.98 1.81 52.37
N VAL A 64 -9.18 1.64 52.92
CA VAL A 64 -10.53 2.07 52.52
C VAL A 64 -10.75 3.57 52.71
N PHE A 65 -11.46 4.23 51.78
CA PHE A 65 -12.30 5.40 52.10
C PHE A 65 -13.65 5.30 51.40
N LEU A 66 -14.68 5.09 52.23
CA LEU A 66 -16.10 5.23 51.90
C LEU A 66 -16.45 6.71 52.02
N SER A 67 -17.03 7.32 50.99
CA SER A 67 -18.00 8.42 51.17
C SER A 67 -18.95 8.49 49.99
N LEU A 68 -20.25 8.36 50.30
CA LEU A 68 -21.34 8.62 49.38
C LEU A 68 -21.35 10.09 48.98
N SER A 69 -21.61 10.38 47.71
CA SER A 69 -22.34 11.59 47.32
C SER A 69 -23.11 11.34 46.03
N ILE A 70 -24.38 11.74 46.12
CA ILE A 70 -25.49 11.47 45.22
C ILE A 70 -25.36 12.38 44.00
N ALA A 71 -25.51 11.85 42.80
CA ALA A 71 -25.87 12.62 41.62
C ALA A 71 -26.87 11.83 40.79
N ALA A 72 -28.10 12.32 40.77
CA ALA A 72 -29.17 11.85 39.92
C ALA A 72 -28.79 12.02 38.45
N VAL A 73 -29.06 11.00 37.62
CA VAL A 73 -29.04 11.13 36.16
C VAL A 73 -30.28 10.47 35.58
N ILE A 74 -30.97 11.31 34.81
CA ILE A 74 -32.28 11.19 34.19
C ILE A 74 -32.27 10.09 33.12
N PRO A 75 -33.34 9.28 32.94
CA PRO A 75 -33.46 8.42 31.79
C PRO A 75 -33.76 9.28 30.55
N ILE A 76 -32.75 9.55 29.73
CA ILE A 76 -32.94 10.07 28.38
C ILE A 76 -33.44 8.90 27.52
N VAL A 77 -34.70 8.98 27.09
CA VAL A 77 -35.29 8.15 26.03
C VAL A 77 -34.57 8.48 24.73
N VAL A 78 -33.63 7.63 24.30
CA VAL A 78 -33.03 7.72 22.96
C VAL A 78 -33.94 6.95 21.99
N LEU A 79 -34.69 7.71 21.19
CA LEU A 79 -35.38 7.21 20.00
C LEU A 79 -34.34 6.60 19.06
N THR A 80 -34.34 5.28 18.91
CA THR A 80 -33.54 4.62 17.87
C THR A 80 -34.27 4.74 16.54
N ASN A 81 -33.90 5.75 15.74
CA ASN A 81 -34.22 5.75 14.32
C ASN A 81 -33.43 4.61 13.66
N LYS A 82 -34.09 3.48 13.38
CA LYS A 82 -33.55 2.44 12.51
C LYS A 82 -33.49 3.01 11.09
N ILE A 83 -32.32 3.49 10.66
CA ILE A 83 -32.06 3.68 9.24
C ILE A 83 -31.82 2.29 8.65
N GLN A 84 -32.83 1.75 7.97
CA GLN A 84 -32.65 0.59 7.10
C GLN A 84 -31.80 1.04 5.90
N ALA A 85 -30.56 0.55 5.83
CA ALA A 85 -29.80 0.56 4.60
C ALA A 85 -30.46 -0.43 3.64
N ASN A 86 -31.22 0.09 2.68
CA ASN A 86 -31.75 -0.69 1.58
C ASN A 86 -30.63 -0.84 0.53
N ASP A 87 -29.99 -2.01 0.50
CA ASP A 87 -28.99 -2.36 -0.50
C ASP A 87 -29.71 -2.63 -1.83
N THR A 88 -29.68 -1.64 -2.72
CA THR A 88 -30.15 -1.78 -4.10
C THR A 88 -28.94 -2.11 -4.94
N THR A 89 -28.72 -3.40 -5.16
CA THR A 89 -27.71 -3.95 -6.08
C THR A 89 -28.07 -3.58 -7.51
N ASN A 90 -27.52 -2.46 -7.99
CA ASN A 90 -27.50 -2.15 -9.42
C ASN A 90 -26.09 -2.37 -9.97
N THR A 91 -25.89 -3.58 -10.48
CA THR A 91 -24.72 -4.01 -11.24
C THR A 91 -24.56 -3.11 -12.47
N THR A 92 -23.64 -2.16 -12.37
CA THR A 92 -23.18 -1.36 -13.50
C THR A 92 -21.69 -1.63 -13.64
N SER A 93 -21.27 -2.16 -14.78
CA SER A 93 -19.88 -2.45 -15.14
C SER A 93 -19.00 -1.21 -14.91
N ILE A 94 -18.23 -1.24 -13.82
CA ILE A 94 -17.29 -0.18 -13.45
C ILE A 94 -16.17 -0.19 -14.49
N SER A 95 -16.05 0.90 -15.25
CA SER A 95 -14.91 1.14 -16.11
C SER A 95 -13.69 1.49 -15.24
N THR A 96 -12.65 0.65 -15.33
CA THR A 96 -11.37 0.70 -14.60
C THR A 96 -10.47 1.82 -15.14
N ILE A 97 -10.89 3.07 -15.04
CA ILE A 97 -10.05 4.21 -15.46
C ILE A 97 -9.51 4.88 -14.20
N CYS A 98 -8.20 4.79 -13.98
CA CYS A 98 -7.56 5.57 -12.91
C CYS A 98 -7.76 7.07 -13.20
N PRO A 99 -8.28 7.86 -12.25
CA PRO A 99 -8.54 9.27 -12.49
C PRO A 99 -7.25 10.09 -12.55
N THR A 100 -7.03 10.78 -13.66
CA THR A 100 -5.92 11.75 -13.82
C THR A 100 -6.38 13.13 -13.32
N THR A 101 -6.14 13.44 -12.04
CA THR A 101 -6.46 14.77 -11.51
C THR A 101 -5.24 15.67 -11.59
N ALA A 102 -5.21 16.57 -12.57
CA ALA A 102 -4.22 17.64 -12.64
C ALA A 102 -4.80 18.92 -11.99
N ILE A 103 -4.20 19.39 -10.89
CA ILE A 103 -4.50 20.69 -10.29
C ILE A 103 -3.28 21.59 -10.52
N THR A 104 -3.49 22.72 -11.19
CA THR A 104 -2.44 23.69 -11.49
C THR A 104 -2.42 24.78 -10.42
N THR A 105 -1.34 24.83 -9.65
CA THR A 105 -1.02 25.94 -8.73
C THR A 105 0.31 26.55 -9.16
N THR A 106 0.30 27.85 -9.43
CA THR A 106 1.48 28.65 -9.78
C THR A 106 2.32 28.90 -8.53
N VAL A 107 3.61 28.56 -8.57
CA VAL A 107 4.57 28.91 -7.52
C VAL A 107 5.87 29.48 -8.07
N THR A 108 6.41 30.37 -7.24
CA THR A 108 7.62 31.18 -7.30
C THR A 108 8.87 30.35 -7.53
N SER A 109 9.80 30.90 -8.31
CA SER A 109 11.01 30.26 -8.84
C SER A 109 12.03 29.84 -7.76
N SER A 110 11.86 28.65 -7.19
CA SER A 110 13.00 27.83 -6.76
C SER A 110 13.48 27.02 -7.98
N SER A 111 14.79 26.97 -8.22
CA SER A 111 15.34 26.08 -9.25
C SER A 111 14.89 24.64 -9.00
N LEU A 112 14.42 23.95 -10.05
CA LEU A 112 14.00 22.55 -9.94
C LEU A 112 15.18 21.65 -9.56
N PRO A 113 14.92 20.51 -8.89
CA PRO A 113 15.95 19.49 -8.61
C PRO A 113 16.63 18.96 -9.88
N ASP A 114 17.90 18.52 -9.76
CA ASP A 114 18.72 18.04 -10.89
C ASP A 114 18.07 16.90 -11.70
N GLN A 115 17.34 16.00 -11.02
CA GLN A 115 16.63 14.90 -11.67
C GLN A 115 15.54 15.36 -12.64
N CYS A 116 15.11 16.63 -12.58
CA CYS A 116 14.20 17.21 -13.56
C CYS A 116 14.86 17.49 -14.91
N SER A 117 16.19 17.44 -14.98
CA SER A 117 16.97 17.65 -16.21
C SER A 117 17.87 16.45 -16.55
N ASN A 118 18.16 15.57 -15.58
CA ASN A 118 19.00 14.39 -15.77
C ASN A 118 18.25 13.11 -15.37
N TYR A 119 17.71 12.41 -16.37
CA TYR A 119 16.91 11.20 -16.21
C TYR A 119 17.00 10.28 -17.43
N ILE A 120 16.67 9.02 -17.23
CA ILE A 120 16.53 8.00 -18.29
C ILE A 120 15.06 7.93 -18.73
N THR A 121 14.82 7.98 -20.03
CA THR A 121 13.46 7.92 -20.58
C THR A 121 13.05 6.48 -20.87
N ILE A 122 11.81 6.13 -20.51
CA ILE A 122 11.17 4.85 -20.82
C ILE A 122 9.97 5.13 -21.71
N THR A 123 9.96 4.54 -22.90
CA THR A 123 8.94 4.73 -23.96
C THR A 123 8.09 3.48 -24.22
N ASP A 124 8.18 2.49 -23.33
CA ASP A 124 7.62 1.17 -23.56
C ASP A 124 6.08 1.17 -23.53
N SER A 125 5.48 1.12 -24.72
CA SER A 125 4.03 1.14 -24.90
C SER A 125 3.28 -0.03 -24.24
N THR A 126 3.98 -1.15 -23.97
CA THR A 126 3.37 -2.35 -23.37
C THR A 126 3.09 -2.20 -21.88
N ARG A 127 3.47 -1.07 -21.27
CA ARG A 127 3.20 -0.75 -19.86
C ARG A 127 1.79 -0.21 -19.60
N SER A 128 0.99 0.02 -20.65
CA SER A 128 -0.41 0.44 -20.51
C SER A 128 -1.29 -0.69 -19.92
N PRO A 129 -2.27 -0.38 -19.06
CA PRO A 129 -3.29 -1.32 -18.60
C PRO A 129 -4.05 -2.02 -19.73
N ASP A 130 -4.17 -1.39 -20.90
CA ASP A 130 -4.86 -1.96 -22.05
C ASP A 130 -4.05 -3.07 -22.72
N TYR A 131 -2.74 -3.10 -22.50
CA TYR A 131 -1.87 -4.14 -23.05
C TYR A 131 -1.95 -5.43 -22.22
N SER A 132 -2.61 -6.44 -22.77
CA SER A 132 -2.76 -7.75 -22.13
C SER A 132 -1.76 -8.77 -22.68
N ALA A 133 -0.71 -9.02 -21.90
CA ALA A 133 0.28 -10.08 -22.10
C ALA A 133 1.05 -10.27 -20.79
N SER A 134 1.89 -11.32 -20.70
CA SER A 134 2.69 -11.61 -19.49
C SER A 134 4.14 -11.99 -19.77
N SER A 135 4.74 -11.42 -20.82
CA SER A 135 6.10 -11.75 -21.24
C SER A 135 7.19 -10.81 -20.74
N SER A 136 6.84 -9.71 -20.06
CA SER A 136 7.77 -8.61 -19.73
C SER A 136 7.98 -8.43 -18.23
N CYS A 137 9.17 -7.98 -17.87
CA CYS A 137 9.57 -7.77 -16.49
C CYS A 137 10.52 -6.62 -16.25
N ASP A 138 10.50 -6.13 -15.00
CA ASP A 138 11.30 -4.97 -14.57
C ASP A 138 12.48 -5.32 -13.66
N ASN A 139 12.67 -6.62 -13.33
CA ASN A 139 13.80 -7.11 -12.54
C ASN A 139 15.13 -6.56 -13.07
N ALA A 140 15.43 -6.66 -14.38
CA ALA A 140 16.72 -6.17 -14.87
C ALA A 140 16.71 -4.68 -15.20
N THR A 141 15.54 -4.10 -15.49
CA THR A 141 15.37 -2.75 -16.06
C THR A 141 15.83 -1.64 -15.12
N PHE A 142 15.63 -1.83 -13.81
CA PHE A 142 15.92 -0.82 -12.78
C PHE A 142 17.07 -1.23 -11.86
N SER A 143 17.97 -2.08 -12.36
CA SER A 143 19.12 -2.59 -11.61
C SER A 143 20.25 -1.56 -11.43
N THR A 144 20.23 -0.47 -12.19
CA THR A 144 21.20 0.63 -12.04
C THR A 144 20.91 1.42 -10.77
N SER A 145 21.77 1.28 -9.76
CA SER A 145 21.71 2.10 -8.56
C SER A 145 21.88 3.59 -8.93
N SER A 146 21.06 4.45 -8.30
CA SER A 146 21.14 5.90 -8.42
C SER A 146 20.60 6.55 -9.71
N ALA A 147 19.77 5.85 -10.50
CA ALA A 147 19.15 6.43 -11.69
C ALA A 147 17.73 6.96 -11.44
N TRP A 148 17.41 8.08 -12.10
CA TRP A 148 16.06 8.65 -12.17
C TRP A 148 15.44 8.38 -13.53
N PHE A 149 14.14 8.09 -13.57
CA PHE A 149 13.42 7.64 -14.76
C PHE A 149 12.23 8.54 -15.08
N ARG A 150 11.92 8.66 -16.37
CA ARG A 150 10.71 9.32 -16.87
C ARG A 150 9.95 8.38 -17.79
N PHE A 151 8.67 8.15 -17.51
CA PHE A 151 7.78 7.46 -18.44
C PHE A 151 7.26 8.44 -19.49
N THR A 152 7.25 8.00 -20.75
CA THR A 152 6.77 8.76 -21.90
C THR A 152 6.17 7.80 -22.96
N GLY A 153 5.51 8.35 -23.97
CA GLY A 153 4.96 7.57 -25.08
C GLY A 153 3.54 7.06 -24.82
N SER A 154 3.06 6.15 -25.68
CA SER A 154 1.66 5.68 -25.68
C SER A 154 1.33 4.69 -24.58
N GLY A 155 2.34 4.18 -23.86
CA GLY A 155 2.13 3.30 -22.70
C GLY A 155 1.68 4.04 -21.45
N GLY A 156 1.72 5.37 -21.46
CA GLY A 156 1.44 6.22 -20.31
C GLY A 156 2.63 7.09 -19.93
N THR A 157 2.36 8.14 -19.18
CA THR A 157 3.35 9.11 -18.67
C THR A 157 3.42 9.13 -17.15
N LEU A 158 2.45 8.50 -16.47
CA LEU A 158 2.34 8.40 -15.03
C LEU A 158 2.38 6.94 -14.61
N LEU A 159 2.90 6.62 -13.41
CA LEU A 159 2.61 5.32 -12.81
C LEU A 159 1.11 5.24 -12.48
N ALA A 160 0.48 4.10 -12.76
CA ALA A 160 -0.90 3.85 -12.37
C ALA A 160 -1.10 4.16 -10.89
N SER A 161 -2.13 4.94 -10.54
CA SER A 161 -2.44 5.36 -9.16
C SER A 161 -3.57 4.54 -8.53
N CYS A 162 -4.00 3.48 -9.20
CA CYS A 162 -5.06 2.60 -8.76
C CYS A 162 -4.74 1.13 -9.13
N PRO A 163 -5.32 0.15 -8.44
CA PRO A 163 -5.06 -1.26 -8.70
C PRO A 163 -5.37 -1.65 -10.14
N ILE A 164 -4.48 -2.44 -10.74
CA ILE A 164 -4.63 -3.00 -12.08
C ILE A 164 -4.82 -4.53 -11.97
N GLU A 165 -5.69 -5.08 -12.81
CA GLU A 165 -5.93 -6.54 -12.89
C GLU A 165 -4.65 -7.31 -13.26
N GLU A 166 -4.52 -8.55 -12.78
CA GLU A 166 -3.44 -9.47 -13.21
C GLU A 166 -3.41 -9.63 -14.75
N TYR A 167 -2.24 -9.91 -15.33
CA TYR A 167 -2.03 -10.10 -16.78
C TYR A 167 -2.24 -8.85 -17.65
N ARG A 168 -2.06 -7.67 -17.06
CA ARG A 168 -2.04 -6.36 -17.73
C ARG A 168 -0.65 -5.73 -17.70
N CYS A 169 -0.46 -4.67 -18.47
CA CYS A 169 0.79 -3.94 -18.55
C CYS A 169 1.96 -4.84 -18.97
N GLY A 170 1.66 -5.92 -19.72
CA GLY A 170 2.65 -6.86 -20.27
C GLY A 170 3.31 -7.80 -19.27
N THR A 171 2.78 -7.93 -18.05
CA THR A 171 3.35 -8.77 -16.98
C THR A 171 2.27 -9.61 -16.29
N ASP A 172 2.66 -10.62 -15.50
CA ASP A 172 1.70 -11.37 -14.68
C ASP A 172 1.14 -10.49 -13.55
N PHE A 173 1.99 -9.75 -12.85
CA PHE A 173 1.64 -8.98 -11.67
C PHE A 173 1.95 -7.49 -11.85
N PRO A 174 0.96 -6.69 -12.30
CA PRO A 174 1.16 -5.28 -12.52
C PRO A 174 1.22 -4.50 -11.21
N GLY A 175 2.13 -3.53 -11.20
CA GLY A 175 2.37 -2.62 -10.08
C GLY A 175 1.69 -1.27 -10.28
N TRP A 176 1.09 -0.76 -9.22
CA TRP A 176 0.49 0.58 -9.13
C TRP A 176 1.02 1.33 -7.90
N TYR A 177 1.17 2.64 -7.99
CA TYR A 177 1.62 3.48 -6.89
C TYR A 177 0.48 3.74 -5.91
N SER A 178 0.65 3.32 -4.66
CA SER A 178 -0.35 3.45 -3.59
C SER A 178 -0.18 4.70 -2.72
N GLY A 179 0.83 5.53 -3.02
CA GLY A 179 1.06 6.80 -2.34
C GLY A 179 0.38 7.98 -3.02
N ILE A 180 0.80 9.18 -2.61
CA ILE A 180 0.28 10.44 -3.13
C ILE A 180 1.36 11.11 -3.99
N TYR A 181 0.96 11.54 -5.18
CA TYR A 181 1.81 12.30 -6.09
C TYR A 181 2.14 13.70 -5.53
N PRO A 182 3.36 14.21 -5.70
CA PRO A 182 3.69 15.58 -5.31
C PRO A 182 2.90 16.58 -6.16
N SER A 183 2.21 17.51 -5.52
CA SER A 183 1.45 18.58 -6.20
C SER A 183 2.32 19.81 -6.51
N LEU A 184 3.31 20.09 -5.65
CA LEU A 184 4.19 21.24 -5.78
C LEU A 184 5.38 20.93 -6.69
N ALA A 185 5.68 21.81 -7.63
CA ALA A 185 6.88 21.71 -8.46
C ALA A 185 8.15 21.70 -7.59
N GLY A 186 9.06 20.78 -7.88
CA GLY A 186 10.29 20.53 -7.11
C GLY A 186 10.09 19.67 -5.86
N ALA A 187 8.85 19.41 -5.43
CA ALA A 187 8.59 18.55 -4.28
C ALA A 187 8.81 17.07 -4.61
N VAL A 188 9.26 16.33 -3.59
CA VAL A 188 9.49 14.89 -3.64
C VAL A 188 8.56 14.20 -2.65
N THR A 189 7.86 13.16 -3.09
CA THR A 189 7.16 12.24 -2.19
C THR A 189 7.76 10.85 -2.29
N SER A 190 7.58 10.07 -1.23
CA SER A 190 7.96 8.67 -1.19
C SER A 190 6.73 7.80 -0.99
N GLY A 191 6.85 6.53 -1.33
CA GLY A 191 5.77 5.57 -1.07
C GLY A 191 6.08 4.22 -1.68
N PHE A 192 5.04 3.41 -1.75
CA PHE A 192 5.14 2.05 -2.26
C PHE A 192 4.40 1.90 -3.58
N VAL A 193 4.97 1.08 -4.45
CA VAL A 193 4.24 0.43 -5.53
C VAL A 193 3.76 -0.91 -4.99
N CYS A 194 2.46 -1.14 -5.07
CA CYS A 194 1.79 -2.39 -4.75
C CYS A 194 1.62 -3.22 -6.02
N TYR A 195 1.92 -4.51 -5.96
CA TYR A 195 1.70 -5.42 -7.08
C TYR A 195 0.49 -6.32 -6.79
N ASN A 196 -0.44 -6.37 -7.74
CA ASN A 196 -1.57 -7.27 -7.69
C ASN A 196 -1.11 -8.68 -8.07
N ALA A 197 -1.18 -9.62 -7.12
CA ALA A 197 -0.80 -11.00 -7.35
C ALA A 197 -1.59 -11.96 -6.48
N TYR A 198 -1.95 -13.11 -7.04
CA TYR A 198 -2.61 -14.21 -6.33
C TYR A 198 -3.91 -13.79 -5.63
N GLY A 199 -4.65 -12.85 -6.24
CA GLY A 199 -5.88 -12.29 -5.67
C GLY A 199 -5.68 -11.31 -4.50
N ASN A 200 -4.45 -10.89 -4.21
CA ASN A 200 -4.17 -9.79 -3.28
C ASN A 200 -3.64 -8.57 -4.06
N LEU A 201 -4.33 -7.44 -3.94
CA LEU A 201 -4.03 -6.19 -4.64
C LEU A 201 -2.66 -5.57 -4.28
N CYS A 202 -2.04 -6.00 -3.18
CA CYS A 202 -0.72 -5.54 -2.74
C CYS A 202 0.05 -6.71 -2.10
N TYR A 203 0.31 -7.76 -2.87
CA TYR A 203 1.06 -8.92 -2.39
C TYR A 203 2.57 -8.64 -2.29
N PHE A 204 3.13 -8.04 -3.34
CA PHE A 204 4.51 -7.54 -3.34
C PHE A 204 4.52 -6.03 -3.25
N THR A 205 5.64 -5.48 -2.81
CA THR A 205 5.86 -4.03 -2.75
C THR A 205 7.26 -3.64 -3.20
N ASN A 206 7.38 -2.43 -3.75
CA ASN A 206 8.65 -1.76 -3.98
C ASN A 206 8.57 -0.32 -3.47
N TRP A 207 9.63 0.16 -2.85
CA TRP A 207 9.71 1.55 -2.38
C TRP A 207 10.22 2.45 -3.50
N ILE A 208 9.60 3.61 -3.70
CA ILE A 208 10.00 4.56 -4.75
C ILE A 208 9.98 6.01 -4.25
N LEU A 209 10.63 6.90 -5.00
CA LEU A 209 10.49 8.35 -4.88
C LEU A 209 9.89 8.93 -6.16
N ILE A 210 9.08 9.97 -6.02
CA ILE A 210 8.49 10.70 -7.14
C ILE A 210 8.79 12.20 -6.95
N THR A 211 9.28 12.85 -7.99
CA THR A 211 9.49 14.31 -8.05
C THR A 211 8.54 14.93 -9.07
N ASN A 212 7.89 16.04 -8.72
CA ASN A 212 7.12 16.84 -9.68
C ASN A 212 8.05 17.87 -10.33
N CYS A 213 8.30 17.74 -11.63
CA CYS A 213 9.23 18.59 -12.39
C CYS A 213 8.51 19.66 -13.20
N ASN A 214 7.38 20.15 -12.69
CA ASN A 214 6.54 21.18 -13.32
C ASN A 214 5.94 20.72 -14.66
N GLY A 215 4.98 19.80 -14.59
CA GLY A 215 4.23 19.28 -15.74
C GLY A 215 4.55 17.83 -16.13
N PHE A 216 5.55 17.22 -15.50
CA PHE A 216 5.85 15.79 -15.61
C PHE A 216 6.45 15.28 -14.30
N TYR A 217 6.47 13.96 -14.14
CA TYR A 217 7.01 13.30 -12.96
C TYR A 217 8.27 12.52 -13.29
N ILE A 218 9.19 12.51 -12.33
CA ILE A 218 10.45 11.77 -12.39
C ILE A 218 10.50 10.80 -11.21
N TYR A 219 10.91 9.57 -11.49
CA TYR A 219 10.77 8.44 -10.59
C TYR A 219 12.14 7.87 -10.22
N TYR A 220 12.38 7.69 -8.93
CA TYR A 220 13.45 6.83 -8.45
C TYR A 220 12.85 5.45 -8.20
N LEU A 221 13.10 4.52 -9.12
CA LEU A 221 12.49 3.19 -9.12
C LEU A 221 13.48 2.15 -8.60
N THR A 222 13.03 1.29 -7.68
CA THR A 222 13.83 0.15 -7.23
C THR A 222 13.57 -1.06 -8.10
N GLN A 223 14.60 -1.89 -8.26
CA GLN A 223 14.49 -3.20 -8.92
C GLN A 223 13.46 -4.09 -8.19
N PRO A 224 12.43 -4.59 -8.88
CA PRO A 224 11.58 -5.64 -8.35
C PRO A 224 12.34 -6.96 -8.18
N LEU A 225 12.07 -7.68 -7.10
CA LEU A 225 12.76 -8.92 -6.76
C LEU A 225 12.42 -10.09 -7.70
N GLU A 226 11.21 -10.11 -8.24
CA GLU A 226 10.69 -11.16 -9.11
C GLU A 226 10.53 -10.63 -10.55
N CYS A 227 10.82 -11.46 -11.56
CA CYS A 227 10.59 -11.07 -12.96
C CYS A 227 9.08 -10.95 -13.25
N ASN A 228 8.19 -11.60 -12.52
CA ASN A 228 6.76 -11.48 -12.86
C ASN A 228 6.13 -10.13 -12.42
N LEU A 229 6.94 -9.17 -11.97
CA LEU A 229 6.55 -7.84 -11.51
C LEU A 229 6.94 -6.75 -12.53
N ARG A 230 6.02 -5.80 -12.75
CA ARG A 230 6.29 -4.66 -13.62
C ARG A 230 5.52 -3.41 -13.21
N TYR A 231 6.16 -2.25 -13.30
CA TYR A 231 5.53 -0.95 -13.09
C TYR A 231 4.59 -0.62 -14.27
N CYS A 232 3.31 -0.45 -13.96
CA CYS A 232 2.29 -0.09 -14.94
C CYS A 232 2.14 1.43 -15.09
N THR A 233 1.83 1.91 -16.29
CA THR A 233 1.73 3.35 -16.59
C THR A 233 0.42 3.74 -17.26
N ILE A 234 -0.05 4.97 -17.01
CA ILE A 234 -1.28 5.57 -17.58
C ILE A 234 -1.03 6.94 -18.19
#